data_AF-A0A6S7KTN8-F1
#
_entry.id   AF-A0A6S7KTN8-F1
#
_cell.length_a   1.000
_cell.length_b   1.000
_cell.length_c   1.000
_cell.angle_alpha   90.00
_cell.angle_beta   90.00
_cell.angle_gamma   90.00
#
_symmetry.space_group_name_H-M   'P 1'
#
loop_
_entity.id
_entity.type
_entity.pdbx_description
1 polymer ?
#
loop_
_entity_poly.entity_id
_entity_poly.type
_entity_poly.pdbx_seq_one_letter_code
_entity_poly.pdbx_strand_id
1 'polypeptide(L)'
;MHDQMKLQMFTYNKHFQEYQKNEFVMDFITDPCVQSILQILSSSGSWTPLRVSKVAKVEVDSVPCTIVNMDLFNKLFRQGLVRESGMIFKCFDEYVEGFTISDELRKMHLMEESDHYDLFSENEKKEFIFQIFKHICLGGDICQFEDNVNPYLDTSKSLYKDLVSVYKDANSKELKTRSHVFKISALVSTISLPIENFIIVIENNFQKSSTLPGCVLQNLTNNDYCIHLLNVDSMHIFD
;
A
#
# COMPACT_ATOMS: atom_id res chain seq x y z
N MET A 1 5.08 20.04 -7.83
CA MET A 1 4.13 19.11 -7.20
C MET A 1 4.70 17.74 -7.45
N HIS A 2 5.36 17.15 -6.45
CA HIS A 2 5.97 15.83 -6.59
C HIS A 2 4.89 14.82 -6.20
N ASP A 3 4.37 14.08 -7.18
CA ASP A 3 3.48 12.95 -6.92
C ASP A 3 4.30 11.88 -6.19
N GLN A 4 4.01 11.59 -4.93
CA GLN A 4 4.74 10.58 -4.14
C GLN A 4 4.07 9.19 -4.13
N MET A 5 2.94 9.08 -4.82
CA MET A 5 2.17 7.85 -4.93
C MET A 5 1.71 7.68 -6.38
N LYS A 6 1.91 6.49 -6.95
CA LYS A 6 1.45 6.19 -8.30
C LYS A 6 0.84 4.80 -8.40
N LEU A 7 -0.42 4.76 -8.84
CA LEU A 7 -1.14 3.54 -9.15
C LEU A 7 -1.02 3.21 -10.64
N GLN A 8 -0.53 2.01 -10.95
CA GLN A 8 -0.42 1.48 -12.31
C GLN A 8 -1.14 0.14 -12.39
N MET A 9 -1.87 -0.09 -13.48
CA MET A 9 -2.68 -1.29 -13.68
C MET A 9 -2.15 -2.12 -14.83
N PHE A 10 -2.00 -3.43 -14.60
CA PHE A 10 -1.55 -4.40 -15.59
C PHE A 10 -2.48 -5.61 -15.62
N THR A 11 -2.47 -6.32 -16.73
CA THR A 11 -3.18 -7.59 -16.89
C THR A 11 -2.16 -8.70 -17.07
N TYR A 12 -2.37 -9.81 -16.37
CA TYR A 12 -1.50 -10.98 -16.45
C TYR A 12 -2.33 -12.23 -16.73
N ASN A 13 -1.96 -12.98 -17.76
CA ASN A 13 -2.75 -14.09 -18.30
C ASN A 13 -2.15 -15.47 -18.00
N LYS A 14 -1.06 -15.56 -17.23
CA LYS A 14 -0.54 -16.84 -16.76
C LYS A 14 -1.15 -17.19 -15.42
N HIS A 15 -1.29 -18.50 -15.15
CA HIS A 15 -1.79 -18.98 -13.87
C HIS A 15 -0.86 -18.58 -12.73
N PHE A 16 -1.42 -18.09 -11.62
CA PHE A 16 -0.68 -17.65 -10.44
C PHE A 16 -1.07 -18.47 -9.21
N GLN A 17 -0.08 -18.78 -8.38
CA GLN A 17 -0.25 -19.36 -7.04
C GLN A 17 0.66 -18.62 -6.06
N GLU A 18 0.19 -18.40 -4.83
CA GLU A 18 0.89 -17.57 -3.84
C GLU A 18 2.31 -18.06 -3.52
N TYR A 19 2.55 -19.37 -3.51
CA TYR A 19 3.89 -19.93 -3.28
C TYR A 19 4.89 -19.59 -4.40
N GLN A 20 4.40 -19.21 -5.59
CA GLN A 20 5.21 -18.79 -6.73
C GLN A 20 5.46 -17.27 -6.76
N LYS A 21 5.12 -16.53 -5.69
CA LYS A 21 5.24 -15.07 -5.63
C LYS A 21 6.58 -14.52 -6.15
N ASN A 22 7.70 -15.16 -5.80
CA ASN A 22 9.03 -14.71 -6.23
C ASN A 22 9.23 -14.87 -7.74
N GLU A 23 8.83 -16.02 -8.29
CA GLU A 23 8.92 -16.31 -9.73
C GLU A 23 7.99 -15.40 -10.52
N PHE A 24 6.75 -15.22 -10.06
CA PHE A 24 5.80 -14.30 -10.66
C PHE A 24 6.33 -12.86 -10.71
N VAL A 25 6.83 -12.34 -9.58
CA VAL A 25 7.36 -10.97 -9.53
C VAL A 25 8.56 -10.83 -10.46
N MET A 26 9.44 -11.82 -10.49
CA MET A 26 10.60 -11.84 -11.38
C MET A 26 10.19 -11.83 -12.87
N ASP A 27 9.23 -12.67 -13.26
CA ASP A 27 8.67 -12.68 -14.61
C ASP A 27 8.02 -11.33 -14.97
N PHE A 28 7.27 -10.76 -14.03
CA PHE A 28 6.57 -9.49 -14.24
C PHE A 28 7.53 -8.32 -14.45
N ILE A 29 8.54 -8.16 -13.61
CA ILE A 29 9.50 -7.04 -13.71
C ILE A 29 10.53 -7.19 -14.84
N THR A 30 10.73 -8.41 -15.35
CA THR A 30 11.59 -8.66 -16.51
C THR A 30 10.85 -8.57 -17.84
N ASP A 31 9.52 -8.50 -17.82
CA ASP A 31 8.72 -8.34 -19.02
C ASP A 31 9.05 -7.00 -19.74
N PRO A 32 9.40 -7.01 -21.04
CA PRO A 32 9.75 -5.79 -21.77
C PRO A 32 8.65 -4.74 -21.81
N CYS A 33 7.38 -5.15 -21.84
CA CYS A 33 6.24 -4.23 -21.83
C CYS A 33 6.14 -3.55 -20.46
N VAL A 34 6.24 -4.34 -19.38
CA VAL A 34 6.27 -3.82 -18.00
C VAL A 34 7.43 -2.86 -17.82
N GLN A 35 8.66 -3.20 -18.23
CA GLN A 35 9.82 -2.31 -18.09
C GLN A 35 9.69 -0.98 -18.84
N SER A 36 8.93 -0.96 -19.94
CA SER A 36 8.72 0.25 -20.73
C SER A 36 7.70 1.21 -20.11
N ILE A 37 6.76 0.68 -19.31
CA ILE A 37 5.63 1.41 -18.73
C ILE A 37 5.84 1.69 -17.25
N LEU A 38 6.33 0.70 -16.50
CA LEU A 38 6.44 0.72 -15.05
C LEU A 38 7.34 1.85 -14.59
N GLN A 39 6.71 2.87 -14.02
CA GLN A 39 7.41 4.00 -13.44
C GLN A 39 7.75 3.76 -11.97
N ILE A 40 8.96 4.15 -11.62
CA ILE A 40 9.52 4.06 -10.28
C ILE A 40 9.98 5.44 -9.83
N LEU A 41 9.81 5.74 -8.55
CA LEU A 41 10.36 6.97 -7.98
C LEU A 41 11.87 6.78 -7.82
N SER A 42 12.65 7.62 -8.47
CA SER A 42 14.10 7.64 -8.30
C SER A 42 14.48 8.37 -7.01
N SER A 43 15.71 8.15 -6.52
CA SER A 43 16.28 8.90 -5.39
C SER A 43 16.35 10.43 -5.61
N SER A 44 16.12 10.90 -6.83
CA SER A 44 16.01 12.31 -7.19
C SER A 44 14.58 12.88 -7.08
N GLY A 45 13.62 12.11 -6.56
CA GLY A 45 12.20 12.51 -6.45
C GLY A 45 11.49 12.62 -7.81
N SER A 46 12.04 11.99 -8.84
CA SER A 46 11.51 12.00 -10.21
C SER A 46 11.07 10.61 -10.63
N TRP A 47 9.87 10.51 -11.22
CA TRP A 47 9.36 9.27 -11.80
C TRP A 47 10.14 8.89 -13.06
N THR A 48 10.81 7.74 -13.01
CA THR A 48 11.59 7.20 -14.12
C THR A 48 11.14 5.78 -14.44
N PRO A 49 11.15 5.32 -15.70
CA PRO A 49 10.82 3.93 -16.00
C PRO A 49 11.85 2.99 -15.37
N LEU A 50 11.40 1.81 -14.92
CA LEU A 50 12.19 0.80 -14.20
C LEU A 50 13.52 0.46 -14.91
N ARG A 51 13.55 0.43 -16.26
CA ARG A 51 14.75 0.23 -17.11
C ARG A 51 15.84 -0.67 -16.51
N VAL A 52 15.45 -1.88 -16.08
CA VAL A 52 16.41 -2.85 -15.56
C VAL A 52 16.86 -3.81 -16.67
N SER A 53 18.12 -3.72 -17.07
CA SER A 53 18.68 -4.62 -18.09
C SER A 53 18.87 -6.05 -17.59
N LYS A 54 19.16 -6.25 -16.29
CA LYS A 54 19.29 -7.56 -15.67
C LYS A 54 19.01 -7.53 -14.18
N VAL A 55 17.92 -8.17 -13.77
CA VAL A 55 17.60 -8.44 -12.36
C VAL A 55 18.36 -9.69 -11.92
N ALA A 56 19.06 -9.60 -10.79
CA ALA A 56 19.81 -10.70 -10.17
C ALA A 56 19.03 -11.34 -9.00
N LYS A 57 18.29 -10.54 -8.22
CA LYS A 57 17.48 -11.02 -7.10
C LYS A 57 16.30 -10.08 -6.86
N VAL A 58 15.17 -10.65 -6.46
CA VAL A 58 14.01 -9.91 -5.93
C VAL A 58 13.65 -10.45 -4.54
N GLU A 59 13.30 -9.55 -3.62
CA GLU A 59 12.78 -9.90 -2.30
C GLU A 59 11.30 -9.52 -2.21
N VAL A 60 10.46 -10.52 -1.91
CA VAL A 60 9.00 -10.40 -1.94
C VAL A 60 8.38 -10.92 -0.65
N ASP A 61 7.77 -10.03 0.11
CA ASP A 61 7.08 -10.34 1.37
C ASP A 61 5.57 -10.36 1.16
N SER A 62 4.87 -11.28 1.82
CA SER A 62 3.40 -11.30 1.82
C SER A 62 2.91 -10.30 2.85
N VAL A 63 2.01 -9.41 2.44
CA VAL A 63 1.38 -8.43 3.33
C VAL A 63 -0.02 -8.95 3.65
N PRO A 64 -0.35 -9.21 4.93
CA PRO A 64 -1.68 -9.61 5.31
C PRO A 64 -2.72 -8.57 4.86
N CYS A 65 -3.80 -9.03 4.24
CA CYS A 65 -4.97 -8.20 3.94
C CYS A 65 -6.22 -8.94 4.42
N THR A 66 -6.23 -9.33 5.69
CA THR A 66 -7.30 -10.16 6.26
C THR A 66 -8.45 -9.34 6.81
N ILE A 67 -8.18 -8.06 7.13
CA ILE A 67 -9.17 -7.15 7.69
C ILE A 67 -10.12 -6.65 6.59
N VAL A 68 -11.41 -6.87 6.80
CA VAL A 68 -12.49 -6.52 5.83
C VAL A 68 -13.36 -5.36 6.28
N ASN A 69 -13.17 -4.85 7.51
CA ASN A 69 -13.93 -3.75 8.08
C ASN A 69 -12.99 -2.70 8.70
N MET A 70 -13.54 -1.54 9.05
CA MET A 70 -12.77 -0.45 9.65
C MET A 70 -12.71 -0.54 11.18
N ASP A 71 -13.20 -1.62 11.79
CA ASP A 71 -13.33 -1.71 13.24
C ASP A 71 -11.99 -1.70 13.97
N LEU A 72 -10.92 -2.09 13.27
CA LEU A 72 -9.54 -1.95 13.74
C LEU A 72 -9.27 -0.52 14.24
N PHE A 73 -9.70 0.50 13.48
CA PHE A 73 -9.42 1.90 13.79
C PHE A 73 -10.32 2.49 14.87
N ASN A 74 -11.35 1.76 15.34
CA ASN A 74 -12.12 2.18 16.51
C ASN A 74 -11.22 2.30 17.77
N LYS A 75 -10.05 1.64 17.78
CA LYS A 75 -9.05 1.78 18.84
C LYS A 75 -8.57 3.23 19.01
N LEU A 76 -8.47 4.00 17.92
CA LEU A 76 -8.06 5.42 17.95
C LEU A 76 -8.97 6.25 18.86
N PHE A 77 -10.28 5.98 18.80
CA PHE A 77 -11.29 6.65 19.62
C PHE A 77 -11.29 6.10 21.06
N ARG A 78 -11.23 4.77 21.22
CA ARG A 78 -11.32 4.11 22.53
C ARG A 78 -10.16 4.44 23.46
N GLN A 79 -8.97 4.65 22.91
CA GLN A 79 -7.76 4.95 23.69
C GLN A 79 -7.47 6.45 23.77
N GLY A 80 -8.36 7.31 23.27
CA GLY A 80 -8.25 8.75 23.47
C GLY A 80 -7.23 9.45 22.60
N LEU A 81 -6.72 8.81 21.53
CA LEU A 81 -5.90 9.48 20.51
C LEU A 81 -6.73 10.46 19.68
N VAL A 82 -8.02 10.14 19.50
CA VAL A 82 -9.00 10.95 18.79
C VAL A 82 -10.24 11.16 19.66
N ARG A 83 -10.82 12.37 19.62
CA ARG A 83 -12.10 12.69 20.26
C ARG A 83 -13.26 12.00 19.56
N GLU A 84 -14.42 11.90 20.21
CA GLU A 84 -15.66 11.39 19.60
C GLU A 84 -16.05 12.14 18.31
N SER A 85 -15.67 13.42 18.18
CA SER A 85 -15.88 14.23 16.97
C SER A 85 -14.93 13.90 15.81
N GLY A 86 -13.95 13.03 16.00
CA GLY A 86 -12.89 12.74 15.04
C GLY A 86 -11.69 13.69 15.13
N MET A 87 -11.71 14.70 16.02
CA MET A 87 -10.57 15.61 16.19
C MET A 87 -9.39 14.90 16.84
N ILE A 88 -8.22 14.99 16.20
CA ILE A 88 -6.97 14.40 16.68
C ILE A 88 -6.39 15.27 17.80
N PHE A 89 -5.89 14.66 18.87
CA PHE A 89 -5.20 15.42 19.91
C PHE A 89 -3.88 16.01 19.39
N LYS A 90 -3.68 17.30 19.63
CA LYS A 90 -2.45 18.01 19.28
C LYS A 90 -1.38 17.80 20.34
N CYS A 91 -0.13 17.77 19.92
CA CYS A 91 1.04 17.73 20.80
C CYS A 91 1.96 18.91 20.51
N PHE A 92 3.04 19.05 21.27
CA PHE A 92 4.09 20.01 20.94
C PHE A 92 4.81 19.60 19.67
N ASP A 93 5.27 20.57 18.91
CA ASP A 93 5.99 20.32 17.66
C ASP A 93 7.33 19.65 17.95
N GLU A 94 7.49 18.45 17.40
CA GLU A 94 8.71 17.65 17.45
C GLU A 94 9.17 17.32 16.02
N TYR A 95 10.47 17.35 15.75
CA TYR A 95 11.01 17.03 14.43
C TYR A 95 11.68 15.66 14.47
N VAL A 96 11.11 14.70 13.73
CA VAL A 96 11.58 13.31 13.69
C VAL A 96 11.62 12.86 12.24
N GLU A 97 12.77 12.37 11.78
CA GLU A 97 12.94 11.76 10.45
C GLU A 97 12.44 12.61 9.26
N GLY A 98 12.57 13.93 9.37
CA GLY A 98 12.12 14.87 8.32
C GLY A 98 10.63 15.24 8.40
N PHE A 99 9.88 14.68 9.34
CA PHE A 99 8.49 15.04 9.63
C PHE A 99 8.41 16.04 10.78
N THR A 100 7.45 16.97 10.69
CA THR A 100 7.00 17.77 11.83
C THR A 100 5.82 17.06 12.49
N ILE A 101 6.02 16.57 13.70
CA ILE A 101 5.01 15.91 14.53
C ILE A 101 4.33 17.00 15.36
N SER A 102 3.06 17.27 15.06
CA SER A 102 2.23 18.26 15.78
C SER A 102 0.95 17.64 16.36
N ASP A 103 0.78 16.32 16.24
CA ASP A 103 -0.36 15.60 16.77
C ASP A 103 -0.01 14.17 17.22
N GLU A 104 -0.86 13.63 18.08
CA GLU A 104 -0.72 12.30 18.66
C GLU A 104 -0.80 11.18 17.61
N LEU A 105 -1.45 11.42 16.47
CA LEU A 105 -1.55 10.41 15.40
C LEU A 105 -0.22 10.18 14.71
N ARG A 106 0.51 11.24 14.37
CA ARG A 106 1.88 11.12 13.84
C ARG A 106 2.84 10.60 14.90
N LYS A 107 2.67 11.04 16.15
CA LYS A 107 3.46 10.56 17.28
C LYS A 107 3.37 9.04 17.44
N MET A 108 2.14 8.49 17.38
CA MET A 108 1.89 7.05 17.39
C MET A 108 2.60 6.29 16.25
N HIS A 109 2.74 6.91 15.08
CA HIS A 109 3.36 6.27 13.92
C HIS A 109 4.88 6.38 13.85
N LEU A 110 5.48 7.42 14.43
CA LEU A 110 6.89 7.79 14.24
C LEU A 110 7.74 7.74 15.52
N MET A 111 7.13 7.71 16.70
CA MET A 111 7.86 7.75 17.97
C MET A 111 7.58 6.51 18.80
N GLU A 112 8.61 5.68 19.00
CA GLU A 112 8.53 4.49 19.84
C GLU A 112 8.23 4.85 21.32
N GLU A 113 8.64 6.04 21.75
CA GLU A 113 8.38 6.55 23.10
C GLU A 113 6.97 7.16 23.27
N SER A 114 6.13 7.13 22.23
CA SER A 114 4.74 7.58 22.34
C SER A 114 3.95 6.70 23.30
N ASP A 115 3.13 7.31 24.16
CA ASP A 115 2.15 6.61 25.00
C ASP A 115 1.18 5.74 24.17
N HIS A 116 1.01 6.07 22.89
CA HIS A 116 0.13 5.37 21.96
C HIS A 116 0.87 4.43 20.99
N TYR A 117 2.20 4.29 21.04
CA TYR A 117 2.97 3.50 20.07
C TYR A 117 2.48 2.05 19.92
N ASP A 118 2.09 1.44 21.05
CA ASP A 118 1.59 0.07 21.14
C ASP A 118 0.05 -0.03 21.02
N LEU A 119 -0.62 1.03 20.55
CA LEU A 119 -2.07 1.04 20.33
C LEU A 119 -2.53 -0.11 19.41
N PHE A 120 -1.70 -0.42 18.42
CA PHE A 120 -1.89 -1.53 17.49
C PHE A 120 -0.79 -2.56 17.70
N SER A 121 -1.16 -3.83 17.69
CA SER A 121 -0.17 -4.92 17.74
C SER A 121 0.66 -4.98 16.47
N GLU A 122 1.85 -5.56 16.54
CA GLU A 122 2.74 -5.74 15.39
C GLU A 122 2.08 -6.47 14.20
N ASN A 123 1.15 -7.40 14.49
CA ASN A 123 0.40 -8.08 13.43
C ASN A 123 -0.63 -7.15 12.77
N GLU A 124 -1.29 -6.29 13.56
CA GLU A 124 -2.24 -5.30 13.02
C GLU A 124 -1.51 -4.20 12.23
N LYS A 125 -0.32 -3.78 12.70
CA LYS A 125 0.52 -2.83 11.97
C LYS A 125 0.92 -3.37 10.59
N LYS A 126 1.09 -4.68 10.44
CA LYS A 126 1.43 -5.34 9.16
C LYS A 126 0.26 -5.48 8.19
N GLU A 127 -0.98 -5.28 8.63
CA GLU A 127 -2.14 -5.40 7.76
C GLU A 127 -2.15 -4.29 6.68
N PHE A 128 -2.51 -4.65 5.45
CA PHE A 128 -2.43 -3.77 4.31
C PHE A 128 -3.30 -2.51 4.48
N ILE A 129 -4.47 -2.64 5.11
CA ILE A 129 -5.32 -1.48 5.43
C ILE A 129 -4.64 -0.52 6.40
N PHE A 130 -3.89 -1.04 7.38
CA PHE A 130 -3.13 -0.21 8.32
C PHE A 130 -1.99 0.51 7.63
N GLN A 131 -1.30 -0.20 6.73
CA GLN A 131 -0.21 0.35 5.94
C GLN A 131 -0.67 1.48 4.99
N ILE A 132 -1.83 1.32 4.34
CA ILE A 132 -2.48 2.40 3.58
C ILE A 132 -2.77 3.60 4.50
N PHE A 133 -3.36 3.34 5.67
CA PHE A 133 -3.72 4.40 6.61
C PHE A 133 -2.49 5.16 7.12
N LYS A 134 -1.42 4.45 7.52
CA LYS A 134 -0.13 5.05 7.91
C LYS A 134 0.38 5.96 6.81
N HIS A 135 0.41 5.47 5.56
CA HIS A 135 0.89 6.26 4.43
C HIS A 135 0.06 7.54 4.21
N ILE A 136 -1.27 7.45 4.29
CA ILE A 136 -2.15 8.61 4.13
C ILE A 136 -1.97 9.62 5.27
N CYS A 137 -1.72 9.17 6.51
CA CYS A 137 -1.54 10.05 7.67
C CYS A 137 -0.20 10.78 7.69
N LEU A 138 0.87 10.08 7.32
CA LEU A 138 2.22 10.64 7.20
C LEU A 138 2.30 11.53 5.95
N GLY A 139 1.59 11.17 4.89
CA GLY A 139 1.51 11.93 3.66
C GLY A 139 2.86 12.00 2.95
N GLY A 140 3.11 13.13 2.31
CA GLY A 140 4.33 13.41 1.57
C GLY A 140 4.92 14.78 1.83
N ASP A 141 5.87 15.23 1.00
CA ASP A 141 6.62 16.50 1.16
C ASP A 141 5.72 17.73 1.29
N ILE A 142 4.47 17.64 0.81
CA ILE A 142 3.47 18.69 0.93
C ILE A 142 2.53 18.30 2.07
N CYS A 143 2.72 18.95 3.22
CA CYS A 143 1.93 18.82 4.45
C CYS A 143 0.42 18.89 4.20
N GLN A 144 -0.25 17.74 4.04
CA GLN A 144 -1.70 17.59 4.03
C GLN A 144 -2.18 17.05 5.38
N PHE A 145 -1.80 17.75 6.46
CA PHE A 145 -2.27 17.37 7.78
C PHE A 145 -3.72 17.80 7.97
N GLU A 146 -4.55 16.85 8.38
CA GLU A 146 -5.93 17.07 8.76
C GLU A 146 -5.99 17.11 10.30
N ASP A 147 -6.78 18.02 10.84
CA ASP A 147 -7.05 18.04 12.29
C ASP A 147 -8.06 16.97 12.71
N ASN A 148 -8.73 16.36 11.73
CA ASN A 148 -9.73 15.33 11.92
C ASN A 148 -9.27 14.01 11.28
N VAL A 149 -9.51 12.88 11.96
CA VAL A 149 -9.10 11.55 11.49
C VAL A 149 -10.02 11.01 10.38
N ASN A 150 -11.27 11.47 10.30
CA ASN A 150 -12.26 10.89 9.40
C ASN A 150 -11.86 10.98 7.92
N PRO A 151 -11.32 12.10 7.40
CA PRO A 151 -10.78 12.15 6.04
C PRO A 151 -9.73 11.07 5.76
N TYR A 152 -8.85 10.77 6.72
CA TYR A 152 -7.85 9.72 6.58
C TYR A 152 -8.49 8.33 6.54
N LEU A 153 -9.44 8.05 7.44
CA LEU A 153 -10.16 6.77 7.48
C LEU A 153 -10.99 6.55 6.20
N ASP A 154 -11.69 7.57 5.73
CA ASP A 154 -12.52 7.50 4.54
C ASP A 154 -11.68 7.31 3.27
N THR A 155 -10.57 8.04 3.15
CA THR A 155 -9.63 7.87 2.02
C THR A 155 -8.98 6.49 2.04
N SER A 156 -8.52 6.02 3.20
CA SER A 156 -7.94 4.69 3.37
C SER A 156 -8.93 3.59 3.01
N LYS A 157 -10.18 3.73 3.46
CA LYS A 157 -11.27 2.80 3.16
C LYS A 157 -11.61 2.79 1.67
N SER A 158 -11.66 3.95 1.01
CA SER A 158 -11.93 4.05 -0.42
C SER A 158 -10.83 3.35 -1.21
N LEU A 159 -9.56 3.70 -0.93
CA LEU A 159 -8.42 3.11 -1.60
C LEU A 159 -8.34 1.59 -1.39
N TYR A 160 -8.54 1.13 -0.15
CA TYR A 160 -8.55 -0.31 0.15
C TYR A 160 -9.66 -1.04 -0.59
N LYS A 161 -10.84 -0.45 -0.74
CA LYS A 161 -11.94 -1.05 -1.53
C LYS A 161 -11.65 -1.09 -3.02
N ASP A 162 -10.88 -0.14 -3.54
CA ASP A 162 -10.51 -0.10 -4.95
C ASP A 162 -9.40 -1.11 -5.26
N LEU A 163 -8.54 -1.43 -4.29
CA LEU A 163 -7.42 -2.37 -4.44
C LEU A 163 -7.76 -3.80 -4.03
N VAL A 164 -8.57 -3.99 -2.98
CA VAL A 164 -8.84 -5.30 -2.37
C VAL A 164 -10.27 -5.75 -2.64
N SER A 165 -10.39 -6.99 -3.09
CA SER A 165 -11.66 -7.67 -3.33
C SER A 165 -11.96 -8.68 -2.23
N VAL A 166 -13.23 -8.73 -1.84
CA VAL A 166 -13.76 -9.65 -0.82
C VAL A 166 -14.76 -10.60 -1.46
N TYR A 167 -14.87 -11.80 -0.91
CA TYR A 167 -15.91 -12.75 -1.25
C TYR A 167 -16.53 -13.33 0.02
N LYS A 168 -17.75 -13.83 -0.09
CA LYS A 168 -18.41 -14.54 0.99
C LYS A 168 -18.06 -16.02 0.90
N ASP A 169 -17.42 -16.54 1.93
CA ASP A 169 -17.05 -17.96 2.00
C ASP A 169 -18.34 -18.81 2.08
N ALA A 170 -18.46 -19.81 1.22
CA ALA A 170 -19.66 -20.64 1.14
C ALA A 170 -19.86 -21.52 2.39
N ASN A 171 -18.76 -21.87 3.08
CA ASN A 171 -18.79 -22.74 4.24
C ASN A 171 -18.94 -21.92 5.53
N SER A 172 -18.09 -20.91 5.75
CA SER A 172 -18.13 -20.12 6.99
C SER A 172 -19.18 -19.00 6.98
N LYS A 173 -19.70 -18.61 5.80
CA LYS A 173 -20.57 -17.44 5.57
C LYS A 173 -19.94 -16.09 5.94
N GLU A 174 -18.67 -16.06 6.29
CA GLU A 174 -17.91 -14.86 6.62
C GLU A 174 -17.34 -14.23 5.35
N LEU A 175 -17.07 -12.93 5.41
CA LEU A 175 -16.35 -12.22 4.35
C LEU A 175 -14.85 -12.49 4.49
N LYS A 176 -14.23 -12.92 3.39
CA LYS A 176 -12.78 -13.13 3.29
C LYS A 176 -12.24 -12.36 2.09
N THR A 177 -10.95 -12.03 2.13
CA THR A 177 -10.27 -11.38 1.01
C THR A 177 -9.87 -12.40 -0.05
N ARG A 178 -10.00 -11.99 -1.32
CA ARG A 178 -9.56 -12.74 -2.50
C ARG A 178 -8.19 -12.27 -2.98
N SER A 179 -7.89 -11.00 -2.77
CA SER A 179 -6.65 -10.38 -3.26
C SER A 179 -5.43 -10.91 -2.51
N HIS A 180 -4.31 -11.03 -3.21
CA HIS A 180 -3.00 -11.27 -2.61
C HIS A 180 -2.19 -9.99 -2.69
N VAL A 181 -1.57 -9.58 -1.59
CA VAL A 181 -0.80 -8.34 -1.49
C VAL A 181 0.66 -8.68 -1.20
N PHE A 182 1.56 -8.19 -2.05
CA PHE A 182 3.00 -8.45 -1.92
C PHE A 182 3.77 -7.14 -1.84
N LYS A 183 4.68 -7.03 -0.86
CA LYS A 183 5.67 -5.96 -0.76
C LYS A 183 6.95 -6.41 -1.46
N ILE A 184 7.46 -5.59 -2.38
CA ILE A 184 8.77 -5.78 -2.98
C ILE A 184 9.76 -4.86 -2.26
N SER A 185 10.71 -5.45 -1.55
CA SER A 185 11.64 -4.73 -0.65
C SER A 185 13.02 -4.53 -1.27
N ALA A 186 13.42 -5.40 -2.20
CA ALA A 186 14.72 -5.26 -2.86
C ALA A 186 14.67 -5.78 -4.30
N LEU A 187 15.32 -5.03 -5.19
CA LEU A 187 15.63 -5.44 -6.56
C LEU A 187 17.13 -5.29 -6.79
N VAL A 188 17.88 -6.39 -6.68
CA VAL A 188 19.31 -6.36 -6.98
C VAL A 188 19.48 -6.46 -8.48
N SER A 189 19.88 -5.37 -9.12
CA SER A 189 20.34 -5.38 -10.51
C SER A 189 21.86 -5.26 -10.54
N THR A 190 22.50 -5.60 -11.68
CA THR A 190 23.97 -5.44 -11.83
C THR A 190 24.41 -3.97 -11.73
N ILE A 191 23.46 -3.04 -11.77
CA ILE A 191 23.62 -1.62 -11.51
C ILE A 191 22.67 -1.31 -10.34
N SER A 192 23.22 -1.12 -9.16
CA SER A 192 22.49 -1.06 -7.89
C SER A 192 21.49 0.11 -7.85
N LEU A 193 20.20 -0.20 -7.85
CA LEU A 193 19.19 0.68 -7.28
C LEU A 193 18.26 -0.22 -6.44
N PRO A 194 18.35 -0.20 -5.10
CA PRO A 194 17.30 -0.79 -4.29
C PRO A 194 16.03 -0.02 -4.63
N ILE A 195 15.03 -0.71 -5.13
CA ILE A 195 13.71 -0.12 -5.24
C ILE A 195 12.96 -0.58 -4.02
N GLU A 196 12.68 0.38 -3.17
CA GLU A 196 11.92 0.17 -1.97
C GLU A 196 10.44 0.39 -2.32
N ASN A 197 9.65 -0.65 -2.04
CA ASN A 197 8.20 -0.58 -1.81
C ASN A 197 7.31 -0.47 -3.05
N PHE A 198 7.18 -1.58 -3.77
CA PHE A 198 5.97 -1.82 -4.55
C PHE A 198 5.02 -2.72 -3.81
N ILE A 199 3.75 -2.32 -3.78
CA ILE A 199 2.68 -3.20 -3.38
C ILE A 199 1.99 -3.73 -4.64
N ILE A 200 2.14 -5.02 -4.88
CA ILE A 200 1.42 -5.72 -5.94
C ILE A 200 0.18 -6.34 -5.33
N VAL A 201 -0.98 -5.89 -5.78
CA VAL A 201 -2.25 -6.54 -5.47
C VAL A 201 -2.67 -7.36 -6.67
N ILE A 202 -2.71 -8.68 -6.50
CA ILE A 202 -3.13 -9.63 -7.52
C ILE A 202 -4.56 -10.06 -7.22
N GLU A 203 -5.44 -9.81 -8.18
CA GLU A 203 -6.83 -10.27 -8.15
C GLU A 203 -7.08 -11.32 -9.22
N ASN A 204 -7.73 -12.42 -8.85
CA ASN A 204 -8.28 -13.40 -9.78
C ASN A 204 -9.70 -12.96 -10.18
N ASN A 205 -9.87 -12.50 -11.42
CA ASN A 205 -11.02 -11.68 -11.80
C ASN A 205 -12.33 -12.50 -11.84
N PHE A 206 -13.31 -12.09 -11.03
CA PHE A 206 -14.71 -12.13 -11.42
C PHE A 206 -15.34 -10.81 -10.97
N GLN A 207 -15.37 -9.86 -11.91
CA GLN A 207 -16.19 -8.64 -11.91
C GLN A 207 -15.90 -7.58 -10.83
N LYS A 208 -14.90 -6.71 -11.08
CA LYS A 208 -14.95 -5.33 -10.59
C LYS A 208 -14.55 -4.36 -11.70
N SER A 209 -15.56 -3.77 -12.33
CA SER A 209 -15.43 -2.67 -13.28
C SER A 209 -15.44 -1.37 -12.49
N SER A 210 -14.29 -0.86 -12.07
CA SER A 210 -14.12 0.56 -11.75
C SER A 210 -13.15 1.18 -12.74
N THR A 211 -13.71 1.96 -13.68
CA THR A 211 -12.96 2.71 -14.68
C THR A 211 -12.40 3.98 -14.06
N LEU A 212 -11.07 4.10 -13.98
CA LEU A 212 -10.42 5.42 -13.93
C LEU A 212 -10.47 6.06 -15.34
N PRO A 213 -10.68 7.38 -15.46
CA PRO A 213 -10.72 8.04 -16.77
C PRO A 213 -9.36 7.88 -17.47
N GLY A 214 -9.33 7.21 -18.62
CA GLY A 214 -8.13 7.03 -19.45
C GLY A 214 -7.62 5.60 -19.59
N CYS A 215 -8.16 4.63 -18.83
CA CYS A 215 -7.74 3.23 -18.95
C CYS A 215 -8.77 2.42 -19.76
N VAL A 216 -8.44 2.13 -21.02
CA VAL A 216 -9.25 1.21 -21.85
C VAL A 216 -8.84 -0.23 -21.52
N LEU A 217 -9.62 -0.91 -20.69
CA LEU A 217 -9.48 -2.36 -20.49
C LEU A 217 -10.07 -3.08 -21.71
N GLN A 218 -9.22 -3.66 -22.56
CA GLN A 218 -9.67 -4.53 -23.65
C GLN A 218 -9.71 -5.99 -23.17
N ASN A 219 -10.89 -6.60 -23.25
CA ASN A 219 -11.19 -8.04 -23.28
C ASN A 219 -10.40 -8.94 -22.31
N LEU A 220 -10.79 -8.94 -21.03
CA LEU A 220 -10.33 -9.90 -20.03
C LEU A 220 -11.12 -11.22 -20.13
N THR A 221 -10.41 -12.34 -20.09
CA THR A 221 -10.93 -13.72 -19.98
C THR A 221 -10.98 -14.17 -18.52
N ASN A 222 -11.71 -15.26 -18.23
CA ASN A 222 -11.90 -15.78 -16.86
C ASN A 222 -10.61 -16.24 -16.14
N ASN A 223 -9.47 -16.28 -16.83
CA ASN A 223 -8.18 -16.69 -16.27
C ASN A 223 -7.19 -15.51 -16.11
N ASP A 224 -7.64 -14.29 -16.38
CA ASP A 224 -6.77 -13.11 -16.33
C ASP A 224 -6.75 -12.51 -14.92
N TYR A 225 -5.55 -12.17 -14.47
CA TYR A 225 -5.28 -11.50 -13.20
C TYR A 225 -5.16 -9.99 -13.43
N CYS A 226 -5.81 -9.20 -12.57
CA CYS A 226 -5.57 -7.77 -12.49
C CYS A 226 -4.44 -7.52 -11.50
N ILE A 227 -3.43 -6.76 -11.92
CA ILE A 227 -2.31 -6.35 -11.09
C ILE A 227 -2.43 -4.86 -10.84
N HIS A 228 -2.66 -4.49 -9.59
CA HIS A 228 -2.53 -3.12 -9.13
C HIS A 228 -1.15 -2.96 -8.52
N LEU A 229 -0.36 -2.07 -9.10
CA LEU A 229 0.96 -1.73 -8.58
C LEU A 229 0.88 -0.34 -7.97
N LEU A 230 1.07 -0.30 -6.66
CA LEU A 230 1.16 0.93 -5.90
C LEU A 230 2.62 1.18 -5.56
N ASN A 231 3.19 2.22 -6.16
CA ASN A 231 4.51 2.72 -5.79
C ASN A 231 4.37 3.89 -4.85
N VAL A 232 5.09 3.84 -3.74
CA VAL A 232 5.06 4.78 -2.63
C VAL A 232 6.48 5.21 -2.32
N ASP A 233 6.70 6.53 -2.16
CA ASP A 233 8.00 7.05 -1.73
C ASP A 233 8.47 6.41 -0.42
N SER A 234 9.74 6.02 -0.37
CA SER A 234 10.27 5.07 0.60
C SER A 234 10.88 5.69 1.85
N MET A 235 10.51 6.93 2.22
CA MET A 235 10.89 7.49 3.51
C MET A 235 10.20 6.73 4.66
N HIS A 236 10.74 5.56 5.01
CA HIS A 236 10.62 4.82 6.27
C HIS A 236 9.23 4.31 6.68
N ILE A 237 8.29 4.15 5.74
CA ILE A 237 6.90 3.82 6.09
C ILE A 237 6.67 2.32 6.40
N PHE A 238 7.52 1.40 5.93
CA PHE A 238 7.20 -0.04 5.94
C PHE A 238 8.23 -0.95 6.62
N ASP A 239 9.21 -0.41 7.34
CA ASP A 239 10.13 -1.22 8.15
C ASP A 239 9.44 -1.74 9.42
#